data_AF-A0A498G0E9-F1
#
_entry.id   AF-A0A498G0E9-F1
#
_cell.length_a   1.000
_cell.length_b   1.000
_cell.length_c   1.000
_cell.angle_alpha   90.00
_cell.angle_beta   90.00
_cell.angle_gamma   90.00
#
_symmetry.space_group_name_H-M   'P 1'
#
loop_
_entity.id
_entity.type
_entity.pdbx_description
1 polymer ?
#
loop_
_entity_poly.entity_id
_entity_poly.type
_entity_poly.pdbx_seq_one_letter_code
_entity_poly.pdbx_strand_id
1 'polypeptide(L)'
;VAASELDELTFAGTGAGERLRTFLAATDFESASAYLLSMPVRACREVRFRSVSVEPDELADGDLHPHADFCRAYRPADVECDADAIHTVGFAIRLPVAADHSTGSGRGMSGSCLRREPPAAFNASSADSRGDGT
;
A
#
# COMPACT_ATOMS: atom_id res chain seq x y z
N VAL A 1 -13.77 -18.70 -1.64
CA VAL A 1 -14.33 -17.97 -2.81
C VAL A 1 -14.12 -18.82 -4.05
N ALA A 2 -15.17 -19.33 -4.68
CA ALA A 2 -15.06 -20.09 -5.93
C ALA A 2 -14.96 -19.16 -7.15
N ALA A 3 -14.38 -19.65 -8.25
CA ALA A 3 -14.30 -18.89 -9.51
C ALA A 3 -15.68 -18.44 -10.04
N SER A 4 -16.73 -19.22 -9.76
CA SER A 4 -18.12 -18.88 -10.10
C SER A 4 -18.67 -17.68 -9.33
N GLU A 5 -18.17 -17.40 -8.13
CA GLU A 5 -18.60 -16.22 -7.35
C GLU A 5 -18.02 -14.92 -7.92
N LEU A 6 -16.88 -14.99 -8.63
CA LEU A 6 -16.32 -13.82 -9.32
C LEU A 6 -17.15 -13.39 -10.54
N ASP A 7 -17.84 -14.32 -11.18
CA ASP A 7 -18.70 -14.04 -12.34
C ASP A 7 -19.96 -13.26 -11.96
N GLU A 8 -20.35 -13.28 -10.69
CA GLU A 8 -21.45 -12.48 -10.14
C GLU A 8 -21.03 -11.02 -9.87
N LEU A 9 -19.73 -10.72 -9.88
CA LEU A 9 -19.22 -9.37 -9.65
C LEU A 9 -19.29 -8.51 -10.92
N THR A 10 -19.80 -7.29 -10.76
CA THR A 10 -19.77 -6.28 -11.81
C THR A 10 -18.50 -5.44 -11.69
N PHE A 11 -17.69 -5.45 -12.75
CA PHE A 11 -16.51 -4.59 -12.87
C PHE A 11 -16.85 -3.36 -13.72
N ALA A 12 -16.32 -2.21 -13.33
CA ALA A 12 -16.42 -1.02 -14.17
C ALA A 12 -15.67 -1.26 -15.50
N GLY A 13 -16.27 -0.91 -16.64
CA GLY A 13 -15.67 -1.01 -17.99
C GLY A 13 -14.52 -0.02 -18.26
N THR A 14 -13.73 0.28 -17.24
CA THR A 14 -12.54 1.12 -17.29
C THR A 14 -11.30 0.25 -17.31
N GLY A 15 -10.17 0.77 -17.80
CA GLY A 15 -8.91 0.02 -17.77
C GLY A 15 -8.48 -0.43 -16.36
N ALA A 16 -8.89 0.30 -15.31
CA ALA A 16 -8.64 -0.13 -13.93
C ALA A 16 -9.55 -1.29 -13.51
N GLY A 17 -10.82 -1.28 -13.91
CA GLY A 17 -11.76 -2.38 -13.65
C GLY A 17 -11.37 -3.66 -14.36
N GLU A 18 -10.94 -3.58 -15.63
CA GLU A 18 -10.43 -4.74 -16.37
C GLU A 18 -9.16 -5.34 -15.76
N ARG A 19 -8.25 -4.49 -15.27
CA ARG A 19 -7.07 -4.95 -14.53
C ARG A 19 -7.45 -5.67 -13.23
N LEU A 20 -8.44 -5.16 -12.49
CA LEU A 20 -8.92 -5.80 -11.27
C LEU A 20 -9.59 -7.15 -11.58
N ARG A 21 -10.43 -7.21 -12.61
CA ARG A 21 -11.06 -8.45 -13.10
C ARG A 21 -10.01 -9.50 -13.42
N THR A 22 -8.99 -9.12 -14.21
CA THR A 22 -7.89 -10.00 -14.60
C THR A 22 -7.10 -10.48 -13.38
N PHE A 23 -6.81 -9.59 -12.44
CA PHE A 23 -6.08 -9.91 -11.20
C PHE A 23 -6.83 -10.94 -10.34
N LEU A 24 -8.13 -10.76 -10.15
CA LEU A 24 -8.97 -11.69 -9.37
C LEU A 24 -9.12 -13.03 -10.09
N ALA A 25 -9.36 -13.04 -11.40
CA ALA A 25 -9.47 -14.27 -12.19
C ALA A 25 -8.17 -15.10 -12.18
N ALA A 26 -7.00 -14.45 -12.05
CA ALA A 26 -5.71 -15.11 -11.94
C ALA A 26 -5.33 -15.52 -10.50
N THR A 27 -6.22 -15.35 -9.52
CA THR A 27 -5.98 -15.73 -8.12
C THR A 27 -6.59 -17.10 -7.84
N ASP A 28 -5.77 -18.03 -7.35
CA ASP A 28 -6.23 -19.34 -6.89
C ASP A 28 -6.74 -19.21 -5.45
N PHE A 29 -8.06 -19.16 -5.28
CA PHE A 29 -8.67 -18.91 -3.98
C PHE A 29 -8.66 -20.11 -3.04
N GLU A 30 -8.27 -21.29 -3.53
CA GLU A 30 -8.07 -22.48 -2.69
C GLU A 30 -6.76 -22.39 -1.88
N SER A 31 -5.80 -21.56 -2.33
CA SER A 31 -4.49 -21.40 -1.70
C SER A 31 -4.13 -19.96 -1.35
N ALA A 32 -4.89 -18.99 -1.86
CA ALA A 32 -4.64 -17.57 -1.69
C ALA A 32 -5.95 -16.80 -1.44
N SER A 33 -5.80 -15.55 -1.02
CA SER A 33 -6.91 -14.62 -0.84
C SER A 33 -6.63 -13.30 -1.55
N ALA A 34 -7.67 -12.55 -1.89
CA ALA A 34 -7.55 -11.20 -2.44
C ALA A 34 -8.04 -10.17 -1.43
N TYR A 35 -7.14 -9.31 -0.96
CA TYR A 35 -7.45 -8.19 -0.08
C TYR A 35 -7.63 -6.92 -0.90
N LEU A 36 -8.85 -6.39 -0.91
CA LEU A 36 -9.24 -5.19 -1.65
C LEU A 36 -9.41 -4.00 -0.71
N LEU A 37 -8.76 -2.89 -1.04
CA LEU A 37 -8.79 -1.67 -0.24
C LEU A 37 -9.09 -0.47 -1.13
N SER A 38 -10.02 0.37 -0.70
CA SER A 38 -10.18 1.72 -1.26
C SER A 38 -10.01 2.77 -0.18
N MET A 39 -9.44 3.92 -0.53
CA MET A 39 -9.34 5.06 0.38
C MET A 39 -9.37 6.39 -0.36
N PRO A 40 -9.95 7.44 0.25
CA PRO A 40 -9.89 8.79 -0.30
C PRO A 40 -8.46 9.34 -0.20
N VAL A 41 -8.05 10.11 -1.20
CA VAL A 41 -6.75 10.77 -1.28
C VAL A 41 -6.92 12.15 -1.91
N ARG A 42 -6.27 13.18 -1.34
CA ARG A 42 -6.23 14.50 -1.99
C ARG A 42 -5.56 14.37 -3.36
N ALA A 43 -6.09 15.04 -4.37
CA ALA A 43 -5.63 14.86 -5.75
C ALA A 43 -4.14 15.15 -5.93
N CYS A 44 -3.58 16.10 -5.18
CA CYS A 44 -2.14 16.42 -5.19
C CYS A 44 -1.24 15.43 -4.41
N ARG A 45 -1.81 14.35 -3.89
CA ARG A 45 -1.07 13.30 -3.18
C ARG A 45 -1.16 11.98 -3.90
N GLU A 46 -0.20 11.12 -3.59
CA GLU A 46 -0.21 9.72 -3.94
C GLU A 46 -0.08 8.88 -2.66
N VAL A 47 -0.66 7.68 -2.69
CA VAL A 47 -0.52 6.67 -1.66
C VAL A 47 0.36 5.56 -2.22
N ARG A 48 1.38 5.14 -1.48
CA ARG A 48 2.22 4.00 -1.85
C ARG A 48 2.05 2.89 -0.83
N PHE A 49 1.88 1.67 -1.34
CA PHE A 49 1.90 0.45 -0.54
C PHE A 49 3.30 0.22 0.06
N ARG A 50 3.36 -0.26 1.31
CA ARG A 50 4.62 -0.54 2.04
C ARG A 50 4.76 -2.01 2.38
N SER A 51 3.76 -2.57 3.03
CA SER A 51 3.75 -3.95 3.48
C SER A 51 2.32 -4.41 3.74
N VAL A 52 2.13 -5.72 3.74
CA VAL A 52 0.95 -6.36 4.29
C VAL A 52 1.42 -7.48 5.20
N SER A 53 0.78 -7.62 6.35
CA SER A 53 1.01 -8.72 7.28
C SER A 53 -0.31 -9.42 7.59
N VAL A 54 -0.21 -10.70 7.88
CA VAL A 54 -1.30 -11.54 8.38
C VAL A 54 -0.72 -12.24 9.60
N GLU A 55 -1.35 -12.12 10.76
CA GLU A 55 -0.86 -12.80 11.96
C GLU A 55 -1.29 -14.28 11.93
N PRO A 56 -0.40 -15.23 12.26
CA PRO A 56 -0.72 -16.66 12.20
C PRO A 56 -1.88 -17.07 13.11
N ASP A 57 -1.99 -16.44 14.28
CA ASP A 57 -3.03 -16.74 15.28
C ASP A 57 -4.42 -16.31 14.80
N GLU A 58 -4.50 -15.37 13.85
CA GLU A 58 -5.77 -14.87 13.30
C GLU A 58 -6.36 -15.82 12.25
N LEU A 59 -5.53 -16.68 11.64
CA LEU A 59 -5.95 -17.71 10.67
C LEU A 59 -6.53 -18.97 11.32
N ALA A 60 -6.50 -19.09 12.66
CA ALA A 60 -6.81 -20.33 13.37
C ALA A 60 -8.22 -20.88 13.10
N ASP A 61 -9.17 -20.00 12.73
CA ASP A 61 -10.56 -20.34 12.41
C ASP A 61 -10.95 -20.02 10.96
N GLY A 62 -9.98 -19.77 10.07
CA GLY A 62 -10.24 -19.38 8.68
C GLY A 62 -10.75 -17.93 8.52
N ASP A 63 -10.65 -17.13 9.57
CA ASP A 63 -10.84 -15.67 9.54
C ASP A 63 -9.53 -14.98 9.13
N LEU A 64 -9.62 -13.90 8.36
CA LEU A 64 -8.45 -13.18 7.86
C LEU A 64 -8.51 -11.72 8.29
N HIS A 65 -7.50 -11.28 9.05
CA HIS A 65 -7.35 -9.89 9.51
C HIS A 65 -6.08 -9.24 8.97
N PRO A 66 -6.00 -8.96 7.66
CA PRO A 66 -4.78 -8.44 7.08
C PRO A 66 -4.54 -7.00 7.52
N HIS A 67 -3.30 -6.69 7.90
CA HIS A 67 -2.85 -5.33 8.19
C HIS A 67 -1.99 -4.82 7.04
N ALA A 68 -2.45 -3.77 6.35
CA ALA A 68 -1.68 -3.15 5.27
C ALA A 68 -1.13 -1.79 5.67
N ASP A 69 0.17 -1.59 5.45
CA ASP A 69 0.83 -0.30 5.68
C ASP A 69 1.01 0.46 4.38
N PHE A 70 0.75 1.76 4.48
CA PHE A 70 0.91 2.70 3.39
C PHE A 70 1.70 3.93 3.84
N CYS A 71 2.16 4.70 2.86
CA CYS A 71 2.67 6.03 3.07
C CYS A 71 2.08 7.00 2.05
N ARG A 72 2.10 8.29 2.38
CA ARG A 72 1.74 9.36 1.43
C ARG A 72 2.96 10.16 1.00
N ALA A 73 2.92 10.59 -0.25
CA ALA A 73 3.83 11.59 -0.81
C ALA A 73 3.03 12.64 -1.59
N TYR A 74 3.63 13.79 -1.84
CA TYR A 74 3.13 14.68 -2.88
C TYR A 74 3.42 14.08 -4.24
N ARG A 75 2.54 14.35 -5.21
CA ARG A 75 2.84 14.03 -6.60
C ARG A 75 4.04 14.86 -7.09
N PRO A 76 4.76 14.39 -8.13
CA PRO A 76 5.74 15.21 -8.82
C PRO A 76 5.17 16.58 -9.21
N ALA A 77 6.00 17.63 -9.14
CA ALA A 77 5.55 19.01 -9.33
C ALA A 77 5.09 19.31 -10.77
N ASP A 78 5.47 18.47 -11.73
CA ASP A 78 5.08 18.50 -13.13
C ASP A 78 3.73 17.81 -13.42
N VAL A 79 3.09 17.22 -12.41
CA VAL A 79 1.77 16.60 -12.54
C VAL A 79 0.71 17.57 -12.01
N GLU A 80 -0.15 18.05 -12.90
CA GLU A 80 -1.28 18.91 -12.52
C GLU A 80 -2.23 18.19 -11.54
N CYS A 81 -2.70 18.94 -10.55
CA CYS A 81 -3.67 18.48 -9.56
C CYS A 81 -4.46 19.67 -9.01
N ASP A 82 -5.71 19.41 -8.63
CA ASP A 82 -6.53 20.36 -7.88
C ASP A 82 -6.27 20.16 -6.37
N ALA A 83 -5.97 21.24 -5.64
CA ALA A 83 -5.63 21.18 -4.23
C ALA A 83 -6.82 20.78 -3.33
N ASP A 84 -8.05 21.08 -3.79
CA ASP A 84 -9.28 20.85 -3.03
C ASP A 84 -9.99 19.56 -3.46
N ALA A 85 -9.62 18.99 -4.61
CA ALA A 85 -10.19 17.73 -5.09
C ALA A 85 -9.77 16.52 -4.25
N ILE A 86 -10.74 15.63 -4.00
CA ILE A 86 -10.54 14.31 -3.40
C ILE A 86 -10.77 13.24 -4.46
N HIS A 87 -9.77 12.40 -4.66
CA HIS A 87 -9.84 11.21 -5.49
C HIS A 87 -9.98 9.96 -4.63
N THR A 88 -10.24 8.82 -5.26
CA THR A 88 -10.18 7.50 -4.64
C THR A 88 -9.01 6.72 -5.23
N VAL A 89 -8.20 6.12 -4.36
CA VAL A 89 -7.19 5.13 -4.76
C VAL A 89 -7.64 3.75 -4.29
N GLY A 90 -7.43 2.75 -5.13
CA GLY A 90 -7.72 1.35 -4.86
C GLY A 90 -6.45 0.49 -4.90
N PHE A 91 -6.36 -0.49 -4.01
CA PHE A 91 -5.33 -1.52 -3.98
C PHE A 91 -6.00 -2.90 -4.01
N ALA A 92 -5.42 -3.81 -4.77
CA ALA A 92 -5.74 -5.23 -4.76
C ALA A 92 -4.46 -6.00 -4.46
N ILE A 93 -4.46 -6.78 -3.37
CA ILE A 93 -3.28 -7.44 -2.84
C ILE A 93 -3.60 -8.93 -2.72
N ARG A 94 -2.74 -9.78 -3.30
CA ARG A 94 -2.87 -11.23 -3.17
C ARG A 94 -2.11 -11.68 -1.94
N LEU A 95 -2.80 -12.36 -1.04
CA LEU A 95 -2.23 -12.92 0.18
C LEU A 95 -2.03 -14.42 -0.04
N PRO A 96 -0.85 -14.99 0.24
CA PRO A 96 -0.55 -16.40 0.00
C PRO A 96 -1.12 -17.31 1.09
N VAL A 97 -2.34 -17.02 1.52
CA VAL A 97 -3.12 -17.78 2.51
C VAL A 97 -4.57 -17.79 2.04
N ALA A 98 -5.19 -18.96 2.07
CA ALA A 98 -6.62 -19.09 1.87
C ALA A 98 -7.35 -18.68 3.16
N ALA A 99 -8.51 -18.08 3.00
CA ALA A 99 -9.41 -17.76 4.10
C ALA A 99 -10.85 -17.82 3.61
N ASP A 100 -11.74 -18.32 4.46
CA ASP A 100 -13.16 -18.48 4.14
C ASP A 100 -13.92 -17.17 4.34
N HIS A 101 -13.46 -16.36 5.30
CA HIS A 101 -14.09 -15.10 5.65
C HIS A 101 -13.06 -14.09 6.20
N SER A 102 -13.50 -12.84 6.34
CA SER A 102 -12.73 -11.76 6.94
C SER A 102 -13.69 -10.88 7.73
N THR A 103 -13.59 -10.90 9.05
CA THR A 103 -14.43 -10.06 9.94
C THR A 103 -13.83 -8.68 10.19
N GLY A 104 -12.58 -8.47 9.81
CA GLY A 104 -11.90 -7.19 10.00
C GLY A 104 -10.67 -7.04 9.13
N SER A 105 -10.20 -5.82 8.99
CA SER A 105 -8.94 -5.53 8.32
C SER A 105 -8.30 -4.27 8.90
N GLY A 106 -6.98 -4.27 8.98
CA GLY A 106 -6.19 -3.19 9.55
C GLY A 106 -5.50 -2.36 8.46
N ARG A 107 -5.27 -1.08 8.76
CA ARG A 107 -4.47 -0.22 7.89
C ARG A 107 -3.68 0.85 8.63
N GLY A 108 -2.38 0.93 8.32
CA GLY A 108 -1.47 2.00 8.72
C GLY A 108 -1.26 3.03 7.61
N MET A 109 -1.06 4.30 7.98
CA MET A 109 -0.77 5.38 7.03
C MET A 109 0.29 6.33 7.57
N SER A 110 1.50 6.28 7.03
CA SER A 110 2.53 7.27 7.34
C SER A 110 2.36 8.56 6.52
N GLY A 111 2.74 9.69 7.11
CA GLY A 111 2.71 11.00 6.44
C GLY A 111 3.82 11.20 5.39
N SER A 112 4.83 10.33 5.36
CA SER A 112 5.98 10.41 4.45
C SER A 112 6.43 9.02 4.02
N CYS A 113 6.72 8.89 2.72
CA CYS A 113 7.32 7.69 2.14
C CYS A 113 8.85 7.64 2.24
N LEU A 114 9.49 8.73 2.67
CA LEU A 114 10.93 8.77 2.86
C LEU A 114 11.29 7.89 4.08
N ARG A 115 12.22 6.96 3.91
CA ARG A 115 12.94 6.43 5.08
C ARG A 115 13.71 7.61 5.65
N ARG A 116 13.41 7.99 6.89
CA ARG A 116 14.21 8.97 7.61
C ARG A 116 15.52 8.28 7.94
N GLU A 117 16.52 8.40 7.07
CA GLU A 117 17.89 8.11 7.49
C GLU A 117 18.17 9.06 8.66
N PRO A 118 18.61 8.57 9.83
CA PRO A 118 18.99 9.45 10.92
C PRO A 118 19.98 10.49 10.37
N PRO A 119 19.82 11.79 10.66
CA PRO A 119 20.76 12.79 10.17
C PRO A 119 22.17 12.35 10.59
N ALA A 120 23.11 12.38 9.64
CA ALA A 120 24.50 12.09 9.93
C ALA A 120 24.93 12.98 11.10
N ALA A 121 25.46 12.37 12.16
CA ALA A 121 25.98 13.13 13.29
C ALA A 121 27.07 14.07 12.77
N PHE A 122 26.90 15.38 13.01
CA PHE A 122 27.91 16.36 12.67
C PHE A 122 29.16 16.07 13.51
N ASN A 123 30.24 15.63 12.86
CA ASN A 123 31.52 15.37 13.52
C ASN A 123 32.42 16.59 13.33
N ALA A 124 32.49 17.45 14.35
CA ALA A 124 33.21 18.73 14.31
C ALA A 124 34.75 18.56 14.25
N SER A 125 35.26 17.34 14.35
CA SER A 125 36.69 17.02 14.55
C SER A 125 37.56 17.12 13.29
N SER A 126 37.11 17.79 12.21
CA SER A 126 37.87 17.93 10.96
C SER A 126 38.36 19.35 10.67
N ALA A 127 38.10 20.30 11.57
CA ALA A 127 38.58 21.68 11.45
C ALA A 127 39.84 21.93 12.28
N ASP A 128 40.86 21.09 12.15
CA ASP A 128 42.21 21.42 12.64
C ASP A 128 43.25 20.73 11.79
N SER A 129 43.65 21.39 10.69
CA SER A 129 44.95 21.22 10.02
C SER A 129 45.04 22.17 8.82
N ARG A 130 45.35 23.44 9.06
CA ARG A 130 46.20 24.25 8.15
C ARG A 130 46.49 25.62 8.77
N GLY A 131 47.75 25.79 9.17
CA GLY A 131 48.30 27.07 9.62
C GLY A 131 49.75 26.94 10.02
N ASP A 132 50.59 26.38 9.15
CA ASP A 132 52.05 26.61 9.20
C ASP A 132 52.38 27.67 8.15
N GLY A 133 52.98 28.77 8.59
CA GLY A 133 53.26 29.94 7.75
C GLY A 133 53.98 31.04 8.51
N THR A 134 55.32 30.99 8.38
CA THR A 134 56.39 31.99 8.64
C THR A 134 56.90 32.16 10.06
#